data_AF-A0A2A4YAI2-F1
#
_entry.id   AF-A0A2A4YAI2-F1
#
_cell.length_a   1.000
_cell.length_b   1.000
_cell.length_c   1.000
_cell.angle_alpha   90.00
_cell.angle_beta   90.00
_cell.angle_gamma   90.00
#
_symmetry.space_group_name_H-M   'P 1'
#
loop_
_entity.id
_entity.type
_entity.pdbx_description
1 polymer ?
#
loop_
_entity_poly.entity_id
_entity_poly.type
_entity_poly.pdbx_seq_one_letter_code
_entity_poly.pdbx_strand_id
1 'polypeptide(L)'
;MSMNKTQLIDAVAASTGFTKTDAEKALKGTIDAIKGELASGGEVRLIGFGTFKVSSRINSQIILDENGAETLLGNGDLLFIPPGSSQLIRAQGSFIRDDDINKIIEYHCKQDRPNYLIKSFDQLAQEEMFDEASKSPKDALYDSALTIVLTSRNASTTFLQRKLKIGYARAASLMDELEERGVIGPQDGSRARKILMNSPGFEDL
;
A
#
# COMPACT_ATOMS: atom_id res chain seq x y z
N MET A 1 -10.67 5.38 -31.14
CA MET A 1 -11.66 4.66 -31.96
C MET A 1 -12.96 4.61 -31.17
N SER A 2 -14.07 5.11 -31.73
CA SER A 2 -15.39 5.00 -31.11
C SER A 2 -16.11 3.79 -31.70
N MET A 3 -16.67 2.93 -30.86
CA MET A 3 -17.32 1.70 -31.28
C MET A 3 -18.84 1.87 -31.15
N ASN A 4 -19.54 1.83 -32.27
CA ASN A 4 -21.00 2.05 -32.31
C ASN A 4 -21.77 0.76 -31.96
N LYS A 5 -23.06 0.88 -31.60
CA LYS A 5 -23.93 -0.25 -31.22
C LYS A 5 -23.87 -1.42 -32.21
N THR A 6 -23.91 -1.13 -33.52
CA THR A 6 -23.85 -2.16 -34.57
C THR A 6 -22.50 -2.89 -34.59
N GLN A 7 -21.40 -2.17 -34.39
CA GLN A 7 -20.06 -2.76 -34.33
C GLN A 7 -19.88 -3.62 -33.08
N LEU A 8 -20.49 -3.22 -31.96
CA LEU A 8 -20.51 -4.00 -30.72
C LEU A 8 -21.26 -5.33 -30.90
N ILE A 9 -22.44 -5.30 -31.53
CA ILE A 9 -23.22 -6.51 -31.84
C ILE A 9 -22.43 -7.46 -32.75
N ASP A 10 -21.78 -6.90 -33.77
CA ASP A 10 -20.95 -7.69 -34.69
C ASP A 10 -19.74 -8.32 -33.99
N ALA A 11 -19.10 -7.60 -33.06
CA ALA A 11 -17.99 -8.14 -32.27
C ALA A 11 -18.42 -9.24 -31.29
N VAL A 12 -19.59 -9.09 -30.64
CA VAL A 12 -20.16 -10.11 -29.75
C VAL A 12 -20.58 -11.35 -30.54
N ALA A 13 -21.19 -11.18 -31.71
CA ALA A 13 -21.54 -12.30 -32.60
C ALA A 13 -20.28 -13.06 -33.05
N ALA A 14 -19.21 -12.35 -33.41
CA ALA A 14 -17.95 -12.95 -33.83
C ALA A 14 -17.22 -13.70 -32.71
N SER A 15 -17.28 -13.22 -31.47
CA SER A 15 -16.57 -13.85 -30.34
C SER A 15 -17.31 -15.02 -29.70
N THR A 16 -18.64 -15.06 -29.81
CA THR A 16 -19.50 -16.09 -29.20
C THR A 16 -20.00 -17.14 -30.19
N GLY A 17 -19.87 -16.90 -31.50
CA GLY A 17 -20.43 -17.75 -32.55
C GLY A 17 -21.95 -17.64 -32.71
N PHE A 18 -22.59 -16.68 -32.04
CA PHE A 18 -24.03 -16.42 -32.16
C PHE A 18 -24.39 -15.72 -33.47
N THR A 19 -25.66 -15.86 -33.88
CA THR A 19 -26.20 -15.05 -34.96
C THR A 19 -26.30 -13.59 -34.51
N LYS A 20 -26.24 -12.63 -35.45
CA LYS A 20 -26.35 -11.20 -35.13
C LYS A 20 -27.63 -10.88 -34.35
N THR A 21 -28.73 -11.56 -34.67
CA THR A 21 -30.02 -11.41 -34.01
C THR A 21 -29.99 -11.90 -32.56
N ASP A 22 -29.30 -13.01 -32.29
CA ASP A 22 -29.17 -13.56 -30.94
C ASP A 22 -28.21 -12.72 -30.09
N ALA A 23 -27.12 -12.22 -30.68
CA ALA A 23 -26.22 -11.27 -30.03
C ALA A 23 -26.93 -9.96 -29.65
N GLU A 24 -27.79 -9.43 -30.54
CA GLU A 24 -28.60 -8.25 -30.23
C GLU A 24 -29.59 -8.50 -29.09
N LYS A 25 -30.28 -9.66 -29.09
CA LYS A 25 -31.20 -10.04 -28.01
C LYS A 25 -30.48 -10.18 -26.67
N ALA A 26 -29.32 -10.83 -26.65
CA ALA A 26 -28.52 -11.00 -25.44
C ALA A 26 -28.07 -9.64 -24.88
N LEU A 27 -27.51 -8.78 -25.74
CA LEU A 27 -27.08 -7.44 -25.34
C LEU A 27 -28.25 -6.60 -24.79
N LYS A 28 -29.41 -6.66 -25.45
CA LYS A 28 -30.61 -5.95 -25.01
C LYS A 28 -31.10 -6.47 -23.65
N GLY A 29 -31.18 -7.79 -23.48
CA GLY A 29 -31.59 -8.41 -22.21
C GLY A 29 -30.69 -8.03 -21.04
N THR A 30 -29.37 -8.00 -21.23
CA THR A 30 -28.42 -7.56 -20.19
C THR A 30 -28.62 -6.10 -19.82
N ILE A 31 -28.77 -5.20 -20.80
CA ILE A 31 -29.01 -3.77 -20.55
C ILE A 31 -30.35 -3.57 -19.82
N ASP A 32 -31.40 -4.28 -20.23
CA ASP A 32 -32.73 -4.15 -19.63
C ASP A 32 -32.73 -4.70 -18.18
N ALA A 33 -31.99 -5.76 -17.89
CA ALA A 33 -31.81 -6.27 -16.53
C ALA A 33 -31.06 -5.26 -15.63
N ILE A 34 -29.98 -4.66 -16.13
CA ILE A 34 -29.26 -3.61 -15.41
C ILE A 34 -30.17 -2.40 -15.15
N LYS A 35 -30.95 -1.97 -16.15
CA LYS A 35 -31.92 -0.88 -15.98
C LYS A 35 -33.01 -1.21 -14.96
N GLY A 36 -33.50 -2.45 -14.94
CA GLY A 36 -34.50 -2.91 -13.97
C GLY A 36 -33.97 -2.82 -12.54
N GLU A 37 -32.76 -3.31 -12.31
CA GLU A 37 -32.13 -3.30 -10.97
C GLU A 37 -31.73 -1.88 -10.52
N LEU A 38 -31.34 -1.01 -11.45
CA LEU A 38 -31.08 0.39 -11.13
C LEU A 38 -32.39 1.15 -10.84
N ALA A 39 -33.49 0.84 -11.53
CA ALA A 39 -34.77 1.49 -11.31
C ALA A 39 -35.40 1.17 -9.94
N SER A 40 -35.09 0.01 -9.36
CA SER A 40 -35.45 -0.35 -7.98
C SER A 40 -34.54 0.28 -6.92
N GLY A 41 -33.51 1.03 -7.34
CA GLY A 41 -32.53 1.66 -6.45
C GLY A 41 -31.40 0.74 -6.00
N GLY A 42 -31.23 -0.41 -6.65
CA GLY A 42 -30.15 -1.36 -6.39
C GLY A 42 -28.78 -0.92 -6.92
N GLU A 43 -27.76 -1.72 -6.65
CA GLU A 43 -26.38 -1.55 -7.14
C GLU A 43 -26.00 -2.77 -7.99
N VAL A 44 -25.52 -2.53 -9.21
CA VAL A 44 -25.00 -3.60 -10.08
C VAL A 44 -23.49 -3.46 -10.23
N ARG A 45 -22.76 -4.48 -9.79
CA ARG A 45 -21.29 -4.53 -9.83
C ARG A 45 -20.82 -5.60 -10.82
N LEU A 46 -20.12 -5.17 -11.87
CA LEU A 46 -19.49 -6.06 -12.83
C LEU A 46 -17.97 -6.00 -12.64
N ILE A 47 -17.40 -7.08 -12.11
CA ILE A 47 -15.96 -7.20 -11.81
C ILE A 47 -15.17 -7.02 -13.13
N GLY A 48 -14.28 -6.03 -13.17
CA GLY A 48 -13.46 -5.71 -14.35
C GLY A 48 -14.09 -4.73 -15.36
N PHE A 49 -15.35 -4.32 -15.19
CA PHE A 49 -16.07 -3.40 -16.10
C PHE A 49 -16.58 -2.13 -15.39
N GLY A 50 -16.80 -2.18 -14.07
CA GLY A 50 -17.19 -1.03 -13.23
C GLY A 50 -18.45 -1.26 -12.38
N THR A 51 -18.83 -0.27 -11.58
CA THR A 51 -20.03 -0.29 -10.72
C THR A 51 -21.04 0.74 -11.20
N PHE A 52 -22.29 0.34 -11.39
CA PHE A 52 -23.40 1.25 -11.72
C PHE A 52 -24.25 1.49 -10.47
N LYS A 53 -24.40 2.76 -10.08
CA LYS A 53 -25.18 3.20 -8.92
C LYS A 53 -26.03 4.40 -9.28
N VAL A 54 -27.27 4.43 -8.81
CA VAL A 54 -28.17 5.59 -8.94
C VAL A 54 -27.88 6.60 -7.83
N SER A 55 -27.77 7.88 -8.19
CA SER A 55 -27.67 9.00 -7.24
C SER A 55 -28.96 9.08 -6.41
N SER A 56 -28.89 8.68 -5.15
CA SER A 56 -30.06 8.69 -4.26
C SER A 56 -30.37 10.10 -3.75
N ARG A 57 -31.62 10.52 -3.90
CA ARG A 57 -32.20 11.73 -3.31
C ARG A 57 -31.96 11.84 -1.79
N ILE A 58 -31.91 10.70 -1.09
CA ILE A 58 -31.66 10.62 0.35
C ILE A 58 -30.27 11.20 0.69
N ASN A 59 -29.28 11.02 -0.18
CA ASN A 59 -27.93 11.54 0.07
C ASN A 59 -27.87 13.06 -0.06
N SER A 60 -28.68 13.66 -0.96
CA SER A 60 -28.78 15.13 -1.05
C SER A 60 -29.31 15.71 0.26
N GLN A 61 -30.40 15.14 0.77
CA GLN A 61 -31.02 15.59 2.01
C GLN A 61 -30.12 15.40 3.24
N ILE A 62 -29.26 14.38 3.26
CA ILE A 62 -28.29 14.19 4.35
C ILE A 62 -27.18 15.24 4.32
N ILE A 63 -26.73 15.67 3.14
CA ILE A 63 -25.55 16.54 2.98
C ILE A 63 -25.93 18.03 2.98
N LEU A 64 -27.02 18.38 2.29
CA LEU A 64 -27.44 19.77 2.05
C LEU A 64 -28.67 20.16 2.86
N ASP A 65 -29.25 19.25 3.65
CA ASP A 65 -30.59 19.36 4.27
C ASP A 65 -31.75 19.59 3.29
N GLU A 66 -31.45 19.71 2.00
CA GLU A 66 -32.36 19.94 0.89
C GLU A 66 -32.12 18.94 -0.26
N ASN A 67 -33.17 18.74 -1.07
CA ASN A 67 -33.08 17.92 -2.28
C ASN A 67 -32.53 18.78 -3.44
N GLY A 68 -31.79 18.18 -4.37
CA GLY A 68 -31.28 18.89 -5.54
C GLY A 68 -29.97 18.32 -6.09
N ALA A 69 -29.15 17.69 -5.25
CA ALA A 69 -27.87 17.14 -5.69
C ALA A 69 -28.02 15.96 -6.67
N GLU A 70 -29.18 15.30 -6.69
CA GLU A 70 -29.52 14.26 -7.65
C GLU A 70 -29.67 14.77 -9.10
N THR A 71 -29.84 16.08 -9.28
CA THR A 71 -29.98 16.72 -10.60
C THR A 71 -28.66 17.24 -11.17
N LEU A 72 -27.56 17.01 -10.46
CA LEU A 72 -26.24 17.41 -10.90
C LEU A 72 -25.75 16.53 -12.04
N LEU A 73 -25.12 17.15 -13.02
CA LEU A 73 -24.66 16.52 -14.25
C LEU A 73 -23.31 15.81 -14.08
N GLY A 74 -22.67 15.96 -12.93
CA GLY A 74 -21.30 15.51 -12.67
C GLY A 74 -20.26 16.45 -13.29
N ASN A 75 -19.02 15.96 -13.48
CA ASN A 75 -17.92 16.70 -14.14
C ASN A 75 -17.67 18.11 -13.57
N GLY A 76 -17.79 18.26 -12.25
CA GLY A 76 -17.58 19.53 -11.55
C GLY A 76 -18.86 20.35 -11.29
N ASP A 77 -20.03 19.92 -11.77
CA ASP A 77 -21.30 20.56 -11.39
C ASP A 77 -21.62 20.29 -9.90
N LEU A 78 -21.90 21.35 -9.15
CA LEU A 78 -22.05 21.29 -7.69
C LEU A 78 -23.11 22.28 -7.17
N LEU A 79 -23.62 21.99 -5.97
CA LEU A 79 -24.45 22.91 -5.19
C LEU A 79 -23.63 23.43 -4.00
N PHE A 80 -23.74 24.72 -3.74
CA PHE A 80 -23.02 25.43 -2.69
C PHE A 80 -24.00 26.17 -1.79
N ILE A 81 -23.80 26.08 -0.47
CA ILE A 81 -24.55 26.81 0.55
C ILE A 81 -23.58 27.81 1.20
N PRO A 82 -23.77 29.13 1.00
CA PRO A 82 -22.95 30.14 1.66
C PRO A 82 -23.15 30.11 3.17
N PRO A 83 -22.10 30.39 3.97
CA PRO A 83 -22.24 30.47 5.42
C PRO A 83 -23.23 31.59 5.78
N GLY A 84 -24.28 31.23 6.55
CA GLY A 84 -25.33 32.17 6.97
C GLY A 84 -26.51 32.32 6.00
N SER A 85 -26.55 31.55 4.91
CA SER A 85 -27.71 31.42 4.02
C SER A 85 -28.20 29.98 4.00
N SER A 86 -29.51 29.77 3.80
CA SER A 86 -30.10 28.46 3.51
C SER A 86 -30.33 28.25 2.02
N GLN A 87 -29.97 29.22 1.17
CA GLN A 87 -30.21 29.12 -0.27
C GLN A 87 -29.11 28.34 -0.96
N LEU A 88 -29.51 27.30 -1.69
CA LEU A 88 -28.66 26.55 -2.60
C LEU A 88 -28.30 27.39 -3.84
N ILE A 89 -27.01 27.49 -4.12
CA ILE A 89 -26.47 28.11 -5.33
C ILE A 89 -25.82 27.01 -6.17
N ARG A 90 -26.25 26.87 -7.43
CA ARG A 90 -25.59 25.98 -8.39
C ARG A 90 -24.33 26.64 -8.94
N ALA A 91 -23.23 25.91 -8.95
CA ALA A 91 -21.95 26.37 -9.44
C ALA A 91 -21.24 25.26 -10.22
N GLN A 92 -20.23 25.65 -11.00
CA GLN A 92 -19.37 24.72 -11.73
C GLN A 92 -17.95 24.84 -11.17
N GLY A 93 -17.42 23.73 -10.69
CA GLY A 93 -16.02 23.58 -10.32
C GLY A 93 -15.12 23.80 -11.53
N SER A 94 -14.01 24.51 -11.32
CA SER A 94 -12.99 24.72 -12.33
C SER A 94 -12.32 23.40 -12.69
N PHE A 95 -12.30 23.06 -13.97
CA PHE A 95 -11.51 21.94 -14.48
C PHE A 95 -10.04 22.33 -14.60
N ILE A 96 -9.17 21.56 -13.98
CA ILE A 96 -7.72 21.73 -14.05
C ILE A 96 -7.13 20.43 -14.57
N ARG A 97 -6.26 20.52 -15.58
CA ARG A 97 -5.58 19.36 -16.15
C ARG A 97 -4.38 18.99 -15.29
N ASP A 98 -4.09 17.70 -15.20
CA ASP A 98 -2.91 17.19 -14.48
C ASP A 98 -1.61 17.83 -14.99
N ASP A 99 -1.51 18.09 -16.29
CA ASP A 99 -0.37 18.78 -16.91
C ASP A 99 -0.13 20.16 -16.30
N ASP A 100 -1.19 20.90 -15.98
CA ASP A 100 -1.09 22.25 -15.42
C ASP A 100 -0.80 22.21 -13.92
N ILE A 101 -1.35 21.22 -13.21
CA ILE A 101 -0.99 20.95 -11.81
C ILE A 101 0.51 20.67 -11.70
N ASN A 102 1.04 19.78 -12.55
CA ASN A 102 2.44 19.40 -12.54
C ASN A 102 3.39 20.57 -12.83
N LYS A 103 3.04 21.46 -13.77
CA LYS A 103 3.82 22.69 -14.04
C LYS A 103 3.90 23.60 -12.82
N ILE A 104 2.79 23.76 -12.09
CA ILE A 104 2.74 24.60 -10.89
C ILE A 104 3.57 23.97 -9.76
N ILE A 105 3.47 22.65 -9.58
CA ILE A 105 4.28 21.90 -8.62
C ILE A 105 5.77 22.07 -8.96
N GLU A 106 6.16 21.86 -10.21
CA GLU A 106 7.56 21.99 -10.64
C GLU A 106 8.08 23.42 -10.43
N TYR A 107 7.26 24.43 -10.72
CA TYR A 107 7.59 25.82 -10.45
C TYR A 107 7.87 26.06 -8.96
N HIS A 108 7.00 25.58 -8.06
CA HIS A 108 7.19 25.74 -6.62
C HIS A 108 8.38 24.93 -6.09
N CYS A 109 8.58 23.69 -6.55
CA CYS A 109 9.72 22.87 -6.15
C CYS A 109 11.08 23.46 -6.57
N LYS A 110 11.11 24.28 -7.63
CA LYS A 110 12.33 25.02 -8.03
C LYS A 110 12.63 26.21 -7.13
N GLN A 111 11.62 26.81 -6.51
CA GLN A 111 11.79 28.01 -5.68
C GLN A 111 12.28 27.67 -4.28
N ASP A 112 11.76 26.59 -3.67
CA ASP A 112 12.15 26.20 -2.32
C ASP A 112 12.07 24.68 -2.10
N ARG A 113 12.88 24.19 -1.17
CA ARG A 113 12.85 22.79 -0.74
C ARG A 113 11.74 22.60 0.30
N PRO A 114 11.04 21.46 0.29
CA PRO A 114 9.99 21.20 1.27
C PRO A 114 10.56 21.13 2.68
N ASN A 115 10.03 21.92 3.59
CA ASN A 115 10.37 21.91 5.01
C ASN A 115 9.38 21.04 5.79
N TYR A 116 9.65 19.74 5.88
CA TYR A 116 8.80 18.80 6.61
C TYR A 116 9.02 18.93 8.13
N LEU A 117 7.97 19.32 8.87
CA LEU A 117 7.99 19.45 10.34
C LEU A 117 8.19 18.11 11.06
N ILE A 118 7.81 17.01 10.42
CA ILE A 118 7.98 15.65 10.94
C ILE A 118 9.03 14.94 10.07
N LYS A 119 10.22 14.70 10.64
CA LYS A 119 11.35 14.01 9.96
C LYS A 119 11.14 12.49 9.79
N SER A 120 9.93 11.99 9.98
CA SER A 120 9.71 10.57 10.31
C SER A 120 9.33 9.66 9.14
N PHE A 121 9.52 10.09 7.89
CA PHE A 121 9.48 9.15 6.75
C PHE A 121 10.86 8.85 6.18
N ASP A 122 11.78 9.81 6.24
CA ASP A 122 13.17 9.58 5.84
C ASP A 122 13.93 8.66 6.80
N GLN A 123 13.58 8.65 8.09
CA GLN A 123 14.20 7.72 9.05
C GLN A 123 13.74 6.26 8.84
N LEU A 124 12.48 6.03 8.44
CA LEU A 124 11.99 4.69 8.11
C LEU A 124 12.59 4.18 6.78
N ALA A 125 12.71 5.05 5.78
CA ALA A 125 13.35 4.69 4.51
C ALA A 125 14.88 4.54 4.64
N GLN A 126 15.55 5.33 5.48
CA GLN A 126 16.97 5.13 5.80
C GLN A 126 17.19 3.87 6.62
N GLU A 127 16.28 3.48 7.51
CA GLU A 127 16.38 2.22 8.25
C GLU A 127 16.23 1.01 7.30
N GLU A 128 15.39 1.07 6.26
CA GLU A 128 15.28 0.00 5.26
C GLU A 128 16.42 0.02 4.21
N MET A 129 16.94 1.20 3.84
CA MET A 129 18.08 1.29 2.91
C MET A 129 19.45 0.98 3.55
N PHE A 130 19.57 1.03 4.88
CA PHE A 130 20.81 0.64 5.57
C PHE A 130 21.02 -0.89 5.62
N ASP A 131 19.96 -1.67 5.39
CA ASP A 131 20.03 -3.14 5.46
C ASP A 131 20.47 -3.81 4.14
N GLU A 132 20.38 -3.13 2.97
CA GLU A 132 20.86 -3.69 1.70
C GLU A 132 22.17 -3.08 1.15
N ALA A 133 22.61 -1.92 1.65
CA ALA A 133 23.84 -1.26 1.18
C ALA A 133 25.08 -1.53 2.05
N SER A 134 24.97 -2.28 3.15
CA SER A 134 26.09 -2.63 4.02
C SER A 134 26.58 -4.07 3.77
N LYS A 135 27.05 -4.33 2.55
CA LYS A 135 28.12 -5.31 2.37
C LYS A 135 29.36 -4.77 3.11
N SER A 136 29.54 -5.23 4.36
CA SER A 136 30.68 -5.10 5.28
C SER A 136 30.45 -4.24 6.54
N PRO A 137 29.65 -4.74 7.50
CA PRO A 137 29.95 -4.54 8.93
C PRO A 137 29.83 -5.85 9.71
N LYS A 138 30.31 -6.97 9.14
CA LYS A 138 30.24 -8.29 9.79
C LYS A 138 31.03 -8.37 11.10
N ASP A 139 32.08 -7.57 11.27
CA ASP A 139 33.02 -7.79 12.39
C ASP A 139 32.65 -7.06 13.70
N ALA A 140 32.05 -5.86 13.66
CA ALA A 140 31.88 -5.05 14.87
C ALA A 140 30.94 -5.67 15.92
N LEU A 141 29.85 -6.32 15.48
CA LEU A 141 28.91 -7.00 16.37
C LEU A 141 29.34 -8.43 16.69
N TYR A 142 30.10 -9.06 15.79
CA TYR A 142 30.63 -10.41 15.98
C TYR A 142 31.65 -10.46 17.13
N ASP A 143 32.62 -9.53 17.17
CA ASP A 143 33.62 -9.49 18.23
C ASP A 143 32.99 -9.25 19.61
N SER A 144 31.96 -8.41 19.64
CA SER A 144 31.15 -8.16 20.84
C SER A 144 30.39 -9.41 21.29
N ALA A 145 29.78 -10.13 20.34
CA ALA A 145 29.06 -11.38 20.61
C ALA A 145 30.01 -12.48 21.11
N LEU A 146 31.18 -12.63 20.48
CA LEU A 146 32.23 -13.57 20.88
C LEU A 146 32.68 -13.32 22.32
N THR A 147 33.02 -12.07 22.63
CA THR A 147 33.43 -11.65 23.98
C THR A 147 32.37 -12.01 25.01
N ILE A 148 31.11 -11.68 24.74
CA ILE A 148 29.99 -11.97 25.64
C ILE A 148 29.84 -13.48 25.86
N VAL A 149 29.83 -14.28 24.78
CA VAL A 149 29.63 -15.74 24.87
C VAL A 149 30.76 -16.41 25.64
N LEU A 150 32.01 -15.99 25.42
CA LEU A 150 33.17 -16.51 26.14
C LEU A 150 33.18 -16.11 27.62
N THR A 151 32.87 -14.85 27.94
CA THR A 151 32.82 -14.35 29.33
C THR A 151 31.66 -14.95 30.12
N SER A 152 30.45 -15.00 29.54
CA SER A 152 29.25 -15.44 30.25
C SER A 152 29.00 -16.94 30.17
N ARG A 153 29.77 -17.67 29.35
CA ARG A 153 29.60 -19.09 29.02
C ARG A 153 28.15 -19.48 28.67
N ASN A 154 27.42 -18.57 28.02
CA ASN A 154 26.02 -18.76 27.65
C ASN A 154 25.83 -18.43 26.17
N ALA A 155 25.67 -19.47 25.36
CA ALA A 155 25.42 -19.36 23.92
C ALA A 155 23.93 -19.61 23.62
N SER A 156 23.09 -18.64 23.93
CA SER A 156 21.66 -18.65 23.57
C SER A 156 21.28 -17.38 22.81
N THR A 157 20.41 -17.55 21.81
CA THR A 157 19.96 -16.45 20.92
C THR A 157 19.27 -15.33 21.71
N THR A 158 18.41 -15.70 22.66
CA THR A 158 17.69 -14.75 23.54
C THR A 158 18.63 -14.01 24.50
N PHE A 159 19.75 -14.63 24.89
CA PHE A 159 20.74 -13.99 25.75
C PHE A 159 21.53 -12.90 24.99
N LEU A 160 22.00 -13.23 23.78
CA LEU A 160 22.66 -12.26 22.89
C LEU A 160 21.73 -11.13 22.49
N GLN A 161 20.46 -11.43 22.19
CA GLN A 161 19.44 -10.44 21.89
C GLN A 161 19.34 -9.37 23.00
N ARG A 162 19.28 -9.80 24.26
CA ARG A 162 19.16 -8.89 25.42
C ARG A 162 20.44 -8.12 25.71
N LYS A 163 21.62 -8.74 25.52
CA LYS A 163 22.91 -8.11 25.82
C LYS A 163 23.34 -7.10 24.77
N LEU A 164 23.12 -7.39 23.49
CA LEU A 164 23.48 -6.52 22.37
C LEU A 164 22.34 -5.57 21.95
N LYS A 165 21.14 -5.71 22.55
CA LYS A 165 19.93 -4.94 22.20
C LYS A 165 19.61 -5.00 20.70
N ILE A 166 19.74 -6.19 20.11
CA ILE A 166 19.49 -6.46 18.69
C ILE A 166 18.17 -7.24 18.51
N GLY A 167 17.64 -7.27 17.29
CA GLY A 167 16.49 -8.10 16.94
C GLY A 167 16.81 -9.61 16.99
N TYR A 168 15.78 -10.45 17.13
CA TYR A 168 15.93 -11.91 17.23
C TYR A 168 16.63 -12.51 16.00
N ALA A 169 16.23 -12.09 14.79
CA ALA A 169 16.83 -12.57 13.54
C ALA A 169 18.34 -12.29 13.50
N ARG A 170 18.77 -11.08 13.89
CA ARG A 170 20.19 -10.72 13.94
C ARG A 170 20.97 -11.51 14.99
N ALA A 171 20.35 -11.80 16.14
CA ALA A 171 20.96 -12.64 17.17
C ALA A 171 21.11 -14.11 16.74
N ALA A 172 20.16 -14.61 15.94
CA ALA A 172 20.25 -15.95 15.34
C ALA A 172 21.38 -16.02 14.32
N SER A 173 21.49 -15.04 13.41
CA SER A 173 22.59 -14.98 12.44
C SER A 173 23.96 -14.94 13.10
N LEU A 174 24.13 -14.17 14.18
CA LEU A 174 25.40 -14.15 14.94
C LEU A 174 25.72 -15.49 15.61
N MET A 175 24.71 -16.23 16.07
CA MET A 175 24.91 -17.58 16.62
C MET A 175 25.34 -18.57 15.54
N ASP A 176 24.77 -18.47 14.34
CA ASP A 176 25.15 -19.33 13.21
C ASP A 176 26.57 -19.00 12.70
N GLU A 177 26.96 -17.72 12.69
CA GLU A 177 28.35 -17.31 12.39
C GLU A 177 29.36 -17.79 13.45
N LEU A 178 28.97 -17.80 14.73
CA LEU A 178 29.79 -18.37 15.81
C LEU A 178 29.92 -19.89 15.70
N GLU A 179 28.91 -20.58 15.16
CA GLU A 179 28.95 -22.02 14.88
C GLU A 179 29.84 -22.33 13.67
N GLU A 180 29.68 -21.59 12.58
CA GLU A 180 30.50 -21.73 11.35
C GLU A 180 32.00 -21.56 11.64
N ARG A 181 32.33 -20.64 12.55
CA ARG A 181 33.72 -20.40 13.00
C ARG A 181 34.19 -21.33 14.13
N GLY A 182 33.37 -22.31 14.53
CA GLY A 182 33.74 -23.34 15.52
C GLY A 182 33.86 -22.85 16.96
N VAL A 183 33.27 -21.70 17.30
CA VAL A 183 33.24 -21.17 18.68
C VAL A 183 32.19 -21.91 19.51
N ILE A 184 31.05 -22.22 18.90
CA ILE A 184 29.93 -22.94 19.51
C ILE A 184 29.60 -24.19 18.69
N GLY A 185 29.05 -25.20 19.36
CA GLY A 185 28.63 -26.46 18.77
C GLY A 185 27.21 -26.38 18.19
N PRO A 186 26.77 -27.47 17.52
CA PRO A 186 25.50 -27.50 16.83
C PRO A 186 24.32 -27.31 17.79
N GLN A 187 23.19 -26.90 17.23
CA GLN A 187 21.96 -26.67 17.99
C GLN A 187 21.48 -27.95 18.68
N ASP A 188 21.48 -27.94 20.02
CA ASP A 188 20.97 -29.03 20.86
C ASP A 188 19.58 -28.66 21.43
N GLY A 189 18.58 -28.70 20.55
CA GLY A 189 17.18 -28.43 20.89
C GLY A 189 16.93 -27.01 21.42
N SER A 190 16.22 -26.92 22.56
CA SER A 190 15.85 -25.67 23.23
C SER A 190 16.89 -25.17 24.26
N ARG A 191 18.01 -25.89 24.43
CA ARG A 191 19.06 -25.55 25.39
C ARG A 191 20.14 -24.67 24.74
N ALA A 192 20.93 -24.00 25.57
CA ALA A 192 22.06 -23.20 25.10
C ALA A 192 23.08 -24.09 24.35
N ARG A 193 23.63 -23.58 23.24
CA ARG A 193 24.62 -24.31 22.43
C ARG A 193 25.90 -24.54 23.26
N LYS A 194 26.55 -25.69 23.05
CA LYS A 194 27.78 -26.05 23.78
C LYS A 194 28.95 -25.19 23.27
N ILE A 195 29.68 -24.51 24.15
CA ILE A 195 30.84 -23.70 23.73
C ILE A 195 32.05 -24.62 23.55
N LEU A 196 32.70 -24.56 22.39
CA LEU A 196 33.79 -25.45 22.00
C LEU A 196 35.17 -24.84 22.26
N MET A 197 35.28 -23.51 22.30
CA MET A 197 36.51 -22.83 22.72
C MET A 197 36.55 -22.68 24.24
N ASN A 198 37.56 -23.29 24.87
CA ASN A 198 37.94 -22.98 26.24
C ASN A 198 39.04 -21.92 26.16
N SER A 199 38.80 -20.70 26.65
CA SER A 199 39.83 -19.65 26.67
C SER A 199 41.12 -20.17 27.33
N PRO A 200 42.27 -20.16 26.64
CA PRO A 200 43.56 -20.04 27.27
C PRO A 200 43.99 -18.57 27.20
N GLY A 201 44.25 -17.95 28.35
CA GLY A 201 45.07 -16.74 28.44
C GLY A 201 44.43 -15.43 28.01
N PHE A 202 43.83 -14.72 28.97
CA PHE A 202 44.18 -13.31 29.13
C PHE A 202 45.62 -13.27 29.68
N GLU A 203 46.62 -13.26 28.80
CA GLU A 203 48.00 -12.93 29.15
C GLU A 203 48.39 -11.71 28.31
N ASP A 204 48.83 -10.68 29.02
CA ASP A 204 49.44 -9.42 28.57
C ASP A 204 48.58 -8.38 27.82
N LEU A 205 47.94 -7.49 28.60
CA LEU A 205 48.28 -6.05 28.73
C LEU A 205 47.33 -5.32 29.70
#